data_AF-A0A3S0Q362-F1
#
_entry.id   AF-A0A3S0Q362-F1
#
_cell.length_a   1.000
_cell.length_b   1.000
_cell.length_c   1.000
_cell.angle_alpha   90.00
_cell.angle_beta   90.00
_cell.angle_gamma   90.00
#
_symmetry.space_group_name_H-M   'P 1'
#
loop_
_entity.id
_entity.type
_entity.pdbx_description
1 polymer ?
#
loop_
_entity_poly.entity_id
_entity_poly.type
_entity_poly.pdbx_seq_one_letter_code
_entity_poly.pdbx_strand_id
1 'polypeptide(L)'
;MTHPNTQNLTDSDTFIFCLEAVPNTEIATTTEVIKNLEQLAFEQGITSIYKTCDTIEGLEESLNALLYDDHNFKNYEIIYLVMPGERNTICLNDYYYSLEEIAELFEGKMKGKILHFANAKVLDLSPEEAQYFLDITGARAVSGYGAPSNTLTSCAIDKAFFSLFEEQDNVVDIVTQLHEKHFTLCQLLDFRLYY
;
A
#
# COMPACT_ATOMS: atom_id res chain seq x y z
N MET A 1 27.89 -38.88 -1.89
CA MET A 1 28.08 -37.42 -1.83
C MET A 1 26.91 -36.81 -2.58
N THR A 2 25.84 -36.48 -1.85
CA THR A 2 24.62 -35.90 -2.41
C THR A 2 24.69 -34.40 -2.22
N HIS A 3 24.75 -33.66 -3.33
CA HIS A 3 24.57 -32.21 -3.34
C HIS A 3 23.17 -31.88 -2.79
N PRO A 4 23.02 -30.90 -1.88
CA PRO A 4 21.70 -30.39 -1.58
C PRO A 4 21.22 -29.55 -2.77
N ASN A 5 20.05 -29.94 -3.30
CA ASN A 5 19.28 -29.18 -4.27
C ASN A 5 19.06 -27.75 -3.74
N THR A 6 19.55 -26.77 -4.49
CA THR A 6 19.11 -25.39 -4.40
C THR A 6 17.60 -25.38 -4.60
N GLN A 7 16.86 -24.98 -3.56
CA GLN A 7 15.44 -24.65 -3.72
C GLN A 7 15.38 -23.48 -4.70
N ASN A 8 14.78 -23.71 -5.87
CA ASN A 8 14.32 -22.63 -6.73
C ASN A 8 13.22 -21.91 -5.94
N LEU A 9 13.54 -20.74 -5.40
CA LEU A 9 12.51 -19.76 -5.05
C LEU A 9 11.80 -19.42 -6.36
N THR A 10 10.49 -19.57 -6.33
CA THR A 10 9.59 -19.30 -7.45
C THR A 10 9.68 -17.83 -7.84
N ASP A 11 9.78 -17.58 -9.15
CA ASP A 11 10.00 -16.30 -9.84
C ASP A 11 8.75 -15.37 -9.80
N SER A 12 8.04 -15.36 -8.66
CA SER A 12 6.86 -14.54 -8.39
C SER A 12 7.12 -13.80 -7.09
N ASP A 13 7.82 -12.68 -7.17
CA ASP A 13 8.17 -11.88 -6.01
C ASP A 13 7.36 -10.58 -6.02
N THR A 14 6.02 -10.65 -5.95
CA THR A 14 5.23 -9.47 -5.60
C THR A 14 5.71 -9.03 -4.22
N PHE A 15 6.43 -7.90 -4.17
CA PHE A 15 7.04 -7.38 -2.96
C PHE A 15 6.30 -6.12 -2.50
N ILE A 16 5.99 -6.05 -1.21
CA ILE A 16 5.25 -4.92 -0.63
C ILE A 16 6.18 -4.06 0.22
N PHE A 17 6.19 -2.76 0.00
CA PHE A 17 6.70 -1.82 0.99
C PHE A 17 5.53 -1.26 1.79
N CYS A 18 5.49 -1.51 3.09
CA CYS A 18 4.46 -1.01 3.99
C CYS A 18 5.03 0.06 4.93
N LEU A 19 4.36 1.21 4.97
CA LEU A 19 4.64 2.28 5.94
C LEU A 19 3.38 2.56 6.76
N GLU A 20 3.43 2.25 8.05
CA GLU A 20 2.33 2.45 8.99
C GLU A 20 2.57 3.65 9.90
N ALA A 21 1.57 4.52 10.00
CA ALA A 21 1.52 5.58 10.99
C ALA A 21 1.16 4.99 12.36
N VAL A 22 2.00 5.21 13.35
CA VAL A 22 1.79 4.77 14.73
C VAL A 22 1.82 5.97 15.68
N PRO A 23 1.22 5.87 16.88
CA PRO A 23 1.24 7.00 17.83
C PRO A 23 2.64 7.36 18.35
N ASN A 24 3.55 6.39 18.41
CA ASN A 24 4.93 6.59 18.82
C ASN A 24 5.79 5.44 18.29
N THR A 25 6.80 5.77 17.48
CA THR A 25 7.72 4.80 16.87
C THR A 25 8.70 4.16 17.85
N GLU A 26 8.97 4.77 19.00
CA GLU A 26 9.81 4.22 20.06
C GLU A 26 9.12 3.08 20.83
N ILE A 27 7.80 2.92 20.66
CA ILE A 27 7.01 1.89 21.35
C ILE A 27 6.73 0.74 20.39
N ALA A 28 7.49 -0.35 20.56
CA ALA A 28 7.26 -1.58 19.81
C ALA A 28 5.85 -2.13 20.07
N THR A 29 4.99 -2.07 19.05
CA THR A 29 3.60 -2.52 19.11
C THR A 29 3.32 -3.45 17.93
N THR A 30 2.72 -4.62 18.18
CA THR A 30 2.24 -5.50 17.12
C THR A 30 0.86 -5.03 16.67
N THR A 31 0.80 -4.39 15.51
CA THR A 31 -0.43 -3.90 14.88
C THR A 31 -1.19 -5.03 14.17
N GLU A 32 -2.42 -4.77 13.73
CA GLU A 32 -3.14 -5.73 12.88
C GLU A 32 -2.49 -5.83 11.49
N VAL A 33 -1.93 -4.72 11.01
CA VAL A 33 -1.23 -4.62 9.71
C VAL A 33 -0.05 -5.59 9.65
N ILE A 34 0.85 -5.57 10.64
CA ILE A 34 2.02 -6.47 10.62
C ILE A 34 1.59 -7.94 10.67
N LYS A 35 0.54 -8.29 11.43
CA LYS A 35 -0.01 -9.65 11.45
C LYS A 35 -0.57 -10.05 10.09
N ASN A 36 -1.23 -9.13 9.39
CA ASN A 36 -1.76 -9.36 8.05
C ASN A 36 -0.64 -9.59 7.02
N LEU A 37 0.45 -8.82 7.11
CA LEU A 37 1.65 -8.99 6.28
C LEU A 37 2.37 -10.31 6.56
N GLU A 38 2.49 -10.71 7.83
CA GLU A 38 3.03 -12.03 8.21
C GLU A 38 2.19 -13.17 7.63
N GLN A 39 0.86 -13.02 7.64
CA GLN A 39 -0.05 -14.00 7.07
C GLN A 39 0.04 -14.07 5.54
N LEU A 40 0.19 -12.93 4.86
CA LEU A 40 0.47 -12.87 3.42
C LEU A 40 1.73 -13.65 3.07
N ALA A 41 2.83 -13.42 3.81
CA ALA A 41 4.08 -14.13 3.59
C ALA A 41 3.94 -15.64 3.82
N PHE A 42 3.20 -16.04 4.87
CA PHE A 42 3.03 -17.45 5.20
C PHE A 42 2.13 -18.21 4.20
N GLU A 43 1.03 -17.59 3.77
CA GLU A 43 0.01 -18.27 2.96
C GLU A 43 0.22 -18.13 1.45
N GLN A 44 0.75 -17.00 1.00
CA GLN A 44 0.86 -16.64 -0.42
C GLN A 44 2.31 -16.44 -0.87
N GLY A 45 3.29 -16.49 0.04
CA GLY A 45 4.70 -16.24 -0.31
C GLY A 45 5.04 -14.77 -0.58
N ILE A 46 4.06 -13.86 -0.48
CA ILE A 46 4.22 -12.42 -0.71
C ILE A 46 5.05 -11.83 0.43
N THR A 47 6.25 -11.38 0.09
CA THR A 47 7.16 -10.79 1.06
C THR A 47 6.87 -9.30 1.25
N SER A 48 7.28 -8.74 2.40
CA SER A 48 7.11 -7.32 2.65
C SER A 48 8.24 -6.73 3.51
N ILE A 49 8.48 -5.43 3.33
CA ILE A 49 9.20 -4.60 4.29
C ILE A 49 8.17 -3.78 5.04
N TYR A 50 8.20 -3.86 6.37
CA TYR A 50 7.33 -3.09 7.25
C TYR A 50 8.14 -2.03 8.00
N LYS A 51 7.72 -0.76 7.88
CA LYS A 51 8.28 0.37 8.61
C LYS A 51 7.17 1.16 9.29
N THR A 52 7.55 1.95 10.29
CA THR A 52 6.63 2.83 11.03
C THR A 52 7.10 4.28 11.02
N CYS A 53 6.17 5.22 11.05
CA CYS A 53 6.42 6.65 11.28
C CYS A 53 5.36 7.22 12.23
N ASP A 54 5.66 8.32 12.91
CA ASP A 54 4.71 9.04 13.77
C ASP A 54 4.65 10.55 13.44
N THR A 55 5.54 11.06 12.58
CA THR A 55 5.60 12.46 12.14
C THR A 55 5.66 12.58 10.62
N ILE A 56 5.35 13.78 10.09
CA ILE A 56 5.54 14.10 8.66
C ILE A 56 7.02 14.00 8.26
N GLU A 57 7.95 14.45 9.11
CA GLU A 57 9.39 14.31 8.85
C GLU A 57 9.79 12.83 8.75
N GLY A 58 9.32 11.98 9.67
CA GLY A 58 9.59 10.54 9.63
C GLY A 58 8.97 9.83 8.43
N LEU A 59 7.83 10.33 7.95
CA LEU A 59 7.24 9.91 6.68
C LEU A 59 8.17 10.26 5.51
N GLU A 60 8.56 11.53 5.40
CA GLU A 60 9.44 12.01 4.32
C GLU A 60 10.78 11.27 4.34
N GLU A 61 11.40 11.07 5.50
CA GLU A 61 12.62 10.28 5.65
C GLU A 61 12.43 8.84 5.18
N SER A 62 11.31 8.21 5.55
CA SER A 62 11.01 6.83 5.16
C SER A 62 10.80 6.67 3.66
N LEU A 63 10.08 7.61 3.04
CA LEU A 63 9.85 7.62 1.60
C LEU A 63 11.13 7.97 0.84
N ASN A 64 11.93 8.94 1.30
CA ASN A 64 13.22 9.22 0.67
C ASN A 64 14.17 8.01 0.75
N ALA A 65 14.27 7.36 1.91
CA ALA A 65 15.07 6.14 2.04
C ALA A 65 14.57 5.04 1.09
N LEU A 66 13.26 4.86 0.94
CA LEU A 66 12.67 3.95 -0.06
C LEU A 66 13.12 4.30 -1.49
N LEU A 67 13.12 5.58 -1.85
CA LEU A 67 13.34 6.04 -3.22
C LEU A 67 14.81 6.12 -3.65
N TYR A 68 15.72 6.25 -2.70
CA TYR A 68 17.13 6.52 -2.99
C TYR A 68 18.08 5.45 -2.42
N ASP A 69 17.73 4.83 -1.30
CA ASP A 69 18.64 3.94 -0.56
C ASP A 69 18.22 2.47 -0.64
N ASP A 70 16.94 2.17 -0.89
CA ASP A 70 16.44 0.80 -0.92
C ASP A 70 16.77 0.08 -2.25
N HIS A 71 17.69 -0.88 -2.18
CA HIS A 71 18.07 -1.70 -3.33
C HIS A 71 16.93 -2.58 -3.86
N ASN A 72 15.93 -2.90 -3.03
CA ASN A 72 14.76 -3.68 -3.43
C ASN A 72 13.69 -2.81 -4.10
N PHE A 73 13.89 -1.49 -4.20
CA PHE A 73 12.88 -0.57 -4.74
C PHE A 73 12.29 -1.02 -6.07
N LYS A 74 13.11 -1.59 -6.95
CA LYS A 74 12.69 -2.08 -8.27
C LYS A 74 11.72 -3.26 -8.21
N ASN A 75 11.77 -4.03 -7.13
CA ASN A 75 10.99 -5.25 -6.95
C ASN A 75 9.63 -4.98 -6.29
N TYR A 76 9.45 -3.83 -5.64
CA TYR A 76 8.15 -3.49 -5.07
C TYR A 76 7.12 -3.29 -6.16
N GLU A 77 6.01 -4.02 -6.08
CA GLU A 77 4.84 -3.76 -6.92
C GLU A 77 3.83 -2.87 -6.19
N ILE A 78 3.78 -2.96 -4.86
CA ILE A 78 2.80 -2.27 -4.02
C ILE A 78 3.53 -1.44 -2.97
N ILE A 79 3.17 -0.16 -2.91
CA ILE A 79 3.52 0.76 -1.83
C ILE A 79 2.27 0.92 -0.97
N TYR A 80 2.27 0.27 0.18
CA TYR A 80 1.14 0.19 1.11
C TYR A 80 1.29 1.22 2.23
N LEU A 81 0.37 2.17 2.31
CA LEU A 81 0.39 3.29 3.25
C LEU A 81 -0.78 3.14 4.23
N VAL A 82 -0.47 2.96 5.51
CA VAL A 82 -1.47 2.89 6.59
C VAL A 82 -1.39 4.18 7.40
N MET A 83 -2.10 5.21 6.94
CA MET A 83 -1.99 6.55 7.53
C MET A 83 -3.39 7.13 7.76
N PRO A 84 -3.66 7.71 8.95
CA PRO A 84 -4.90 8.42 9.17
C PRO A 84 -4.92 9.72 8.37
N GLY A 85 -6.11 10.32 8.24
CA GLY A 85 -6.32 11.54 7.46
C GLY A 85 -7.70 11.56 6.82
N GLU A 86 -7.88 12.47 5.88
CA GLU A 86 -9.18 12.77 5.28
C GLU A 86 -9.03 13.00 3.79
N ARG A 87 -9.95 12.48 2.97
CA ARG A 87 -10.06 12.78 1.52
C ARG A 87 -8.73 12.74 0.75
N ASN A 88 -8.13 13.89 0.47
CA ASN A 88 -6.87 14.09 -0.26
C ASN A 88 -5.68 14.40 0.65
N THR A 89 -5.78 14.17 1.96
CA THR A 89 -4.69 14.37 2.92
C THR A 89 -4.45 13.13 3.78
N ILE A 90 -3.26 13.08 4.38
CA ILE A 90 -2.95 12.31 5.59
C ILE A 90 -2.84 13.27 6.78
N CYS A 91 -2.87 12.74 8.00
CA CYS A 91 -2.69 13.51 9.23
C CYS A 91 -1.74 12.75 10.16
N LEU A 92 -0.58 13.33 10.49
CA LEU A 92 0.38 12.76 11.45
C LEU A 92 0.70 13.82 12.50
N ASN A 93 0.55 13.49 13.79
CA ASN A 93 0.73 14.43 14.90
C ASN A 93 0.02 15.77 14.72
N ASP A 94 -1.26 15.72 14.32
CA ASP A 94 -2.12 16.89 14.06
C ASP A 94 -1.65 17.78 12.89
N TYR A 95 -0.66 17.35 12.10
CA TYR A 95 -0.25 18.00 10.87
C TYR A 95 -0.85 17.29 9.66
N TYR A 96 -1.54 18.08 8.83
CA TYR A 96 -2.07 17.61 7.56
C TYR A 96 -1.02 17.74 6.47
N TYR A 97 -0.94 16.71 5.63
CA TYR A 97 -0.07 16.66 4.47
C TYR A 97 -0.86 16.12 3.30
N SER A 98 -0.84 16.84 2.21
CA SER A 98 -1.67 16.57 1.04
C SER A 98 -1.09 15.42 0.20
N LEU A 99 -1.97 14.77 -0.55
CA LEU A 99 -1.55 13.76 -1.51
C LEU A 99 -0.77 14.39 -2.65
N GLU A 100 -1.00 15.67 -2.97
CA GLU A 100 -0.17 16.42 -3.91
C GLU A 100 1.28 16.54 -3.40
N GLU A 101 1.50 16.90 -2.14
CA GLU A 101 2.84 16.94 -1.55
C GLU A 101 3.50 15.55 -1.53
N ILE A 102 2.75 14.50 -1.19
CA ILE A 102 3.24 13.11 -1.29
C ILE A 102 3.61 12.77 -2.74
N ALA A 103 2.83 13.22 -3.73
CA ALA A 103 3.10 12.96 -5.13
C ALA A 103 4.43 13.59 -5.55
N GLU A 104 4.67 14.83 -5.13
CA GLU A 104 5.92 15.56 -5.39
C GLU A 104 7.14 14.84 -4.80
N LEU A 105 7.03 14.21 -3.61
CA LEU A 105 8.11 13.39 -3.04
C LEU A 105 8.47 12.20 -3.94
N PHE A 106 7.47 11.59 -4.58
CA PHE A 106 7.69 10.43 -5.43
C PHE A 106 8.28 10.79 -6.81
N GLU A 107 7.97 11.97 -7.34
CA GLU A 107 8.58 12.58 -8.54
C GLU A 107 8.82 11.57 -9.71
N GLY A 108 7.75 10.92 -10.17
CA GLY A 108 7.79 10.00 -11.33
C GLY A 108 8.40 8.62 -11.05
N LYS A 109 8.84 8.34 -9.82
CA LYS A 109 9.53 7.10 -9.47
C LYS A 109 8.60 5.91 -9.24
N MET A 110 7.28 6.10 -9.21
CA MET A 110 6.30 5.03 -8.95
C MET A 110 5.92 4.23 -10.20
N LYS A 111 6.67 4.36 -11.30
CA LYS A 111 6.38 3.65 -12.54
C LYS A 111 6.21 2.13 -12.34
N GLY A 112 5.05 1.64 -12.76
CA GLY A 112 4.68 0.22 -12.64
C GLY A 112 4.21 -0.20 -11.25
N LYS A 113 4.24 0.69 -10.26
CA LYS A 113 3.82 0.43 -8.88
C LYS A 113 2.39 0.90 -8.65
N ILE A 114 1.76 0.33 -7.64
CA ILE A 114 0.48 0.79 -7.12
C ILE A 114 0.69 1.38 -5.74
N LEU A 115 0.10 2.56 -5.53
CA LEU A 115 -0.02 3.16 -4.21
C LEU A 115 -1.35 2.71 -3.61
N HIS A 116 -1.32 2.09 -2.45
CA HIS A 116 -2.52 1.61 -1.78
C HIS A 116 -2.61 2.23 -0.38
N PHE A 117 -3.71 2.94 -0.10
CA PHE A 117 -4.02 3.47 1.22
C PHE A 117 -4.97 2.52 1.95
N ALA A 118 -4.57 2.05 3.13
CA ALA A 118 -5.48 1.33 4.02
C ALA A 118 -6.69 2.21 4.38
N ASN A 119 -7.75 1.59 4.89
CA ASN A 119 -8.92 2.34 5.33
C ASN A 119 -8.71 3.15 6.62
N ALA A 120 -7.48 3.35 7.09
CA ALA A 120 -7.14 4.28 8.17
C ALA A 120 -7.59 5.73 7.86
N LYS A 121 -7.73 6.05 6.57
CA LYS A 121 -8.35 7.28 6.04
C LYS A 121 -9.41 6.95 5.00
N VAL A 122 -10.29 7.93 4.77
CA VAL A 122 -11.13 7.95 3.55
C VAL A 122 -10.30 8.50 2.39
N LEU A 123 -10.21 7.77 1.29
CA LEU A 123 -9.59 8.21 0.03
C LEU A 123 -10.67 8.69 -0.96
N ASP A 124 -10.86 10.00 -0.99
CA ASP A 124 -11.86 10.67 -1.84
C ASP A 124 -11.19 11.75 -2.67
N LEU A 125 -10.77 11.36 -3.88
CA LEU A 125 -10.13 12.22 -4.86
C LEU A 125 -11.14 12.58 -5.94
N SER A 126 -11.19 13.85 -6.29
CA SER A 126 -11.76 14.30 -7.54
C SER A 126 -10.97 13.74 -8.73
N PRO A 127 -11.56 13.70 -9.94
CA PRO A 127 -10.83 13.28 -11.13
C PRO A 127 -9.54 14.10 -11.39
N GLU A 128 -9.54 15.39 -11.02
CA GLU A 128 -8.40 16.28 -11.19
C GLU A 128 -7.26 15.94 -10.19
N GLU A 129 -7.59 15.75 -8.91
CA GLU A 129 -6.62 15.34 -7.88
C GLU A 129 -6.03 13.96 -8.19
N ALA A 130 -6.87 13.02 -8.62
CA ALA A 130 -6.43 11.67 -9.01
C ALA A 130 -5.49 11.72 -10.23
N GLN A 131 -5.85 12.46 -11.28
CA GLN A 131 -5.01 12.61 -12.47
C GLN A 131 -3.68 13.27 -12.11
N TYR A 132 -3.70 14.34 -11.33
CA TYR A 132 -2.48 15.01 -10.86
C TYR A 132 -1.59 14.04 -10.09
N PHE A 133 -2.14 13.30 -9.14
CA PHE A 133 -1.39 12.34 -8.35
C PHE A 133 -0.72 11.27 -9.23
N LEU A 134 -1.44 10.72 -10.20
CA LEU A 134 -0.89 9.71 -11.12
C LEU A 134 0.18 10.29 -12.05
N ASP A 135 -0.05 11.49 -12.59
CA ASP A 135 0.90 12.15 -13.49
C ASP A 135 2.22 12.50 -12.80
N ILE A 136 2.14 13.00 -11.56
CA ILE A 136 3.34 13.40 -10.79
C ILE A 136 4.06 12.19 -10.21
N THR A 137 3.35 11.19 -9.67
CA THR A 137 4.01 9.98 -9.13
C THR A 137 4.52 9.04 -10.20
N GLY A 138 3.86 9.00 -11.37
CA GLY A 138 4.04 7.98 -12.40
C GLY A 138 3.46 6.62 -12.05
N ALA A 139 2.65 6.51 -11.00
CA ALA A 139 2.07 5.25 -10.54
C ALA A 139 1.11 4.64 -11.57
N ARG A 140 0.98 3.30 -11.56
CA ARG A 140 0.00 2.58 -12.38
C ARG A 140 -1.42 2.84 -11.90
N ALA A 141 -1.59 2.96 -10.59
CA ALA A 141 -2.87 3.28 -9.96
C ALA A 141 -2.64 3.77 -8.53
N VAL A 142 -3.62 4.48 -8.00
CA VAL A 142 -3.79 4.70 -6.55
C VAL A 142 -5.12 4.09 -6.11
N SER A 143 -5.11 3.38 -4.98
CA SER A 143 -6.27 2.67 -4.45
C SER A 143 -6.45 2.90 -2.96
N GLY A 144 -7.66 2.68 -2.48
CA GLY A 144 -8.02 2.83 -1.08
C GLY A 144 -9.53 2.69 -0.87
N TYR A 145 -10.07 3.39 0.12
CA TYR A 145 -11.43 3.16 0.61
C TYR A 145 -12.19 4.46 0.83
N GLY A 146 -13.46 4.49 0.44
CA GLY A 146 -14.33 5.65 0.60
C GLY A 146 -15.15 5.67 1.88
N ALA A 147 -15.25 4.52 2.57
CA ALA A 147 -16.00 4.42 3.81
C ALA A 147 -15.14 4.82 5.03
N PRO A 148 -15.70 5.54 6.01
CA PRO A 148 -14.98 5.88 7.24
C PRO A 148 -14.70 4.62 8.09
N SER A 149 -13.56 4.63 8.77
CA SER A 149 -12.88 3.48 9.39
C SER A 149 -13.51 2.92 10.68
N ASN A 150 -14.80 3.17 10.92
CA ASN A 150 -15.34 3.19 12.27
C ASN A 150 -15.75 1.79 12.80
N THR A 151 -15.77 0.77 11.94
CA THR A 151 -16.35 -0.54 12.27
C THR A 151 -15.59 -1.75 11.75
N LEU A 152 -14.79 -1.62 10.70
CA LEU A 152 -14.09 -2.76 10.09
C LEU A 152 -12.77 -2.31 9.49
N THR A 153 -11.73 -3.13 9.60
CA THR A 153 -10.41 -2.88 8.99
C THR A 153 -10.38 -3.37 7.54
N SER A 154 -9.53 -2.77 6.72
CA SER A 154 -9.34 -3.17 5.32
C SER A 154 -8.48 -4.42 5.14
N CYS A 155 -7.82 -4.91 6.20
CA CYS A 155 -6.77 -5.94 6.12
C CYS A 155 -7.16 -7.18 5.28
N ALA A 156 -8.40 -7.66 5.42
CA ALA A 156 -8.89 -8.80 4.64
C ALA A 156 -8.97 -8.51 3.13
N ILE A 157 -9.36 -7.29 2.74
CA ILE A 157 -9.43 -6.85 1.34
C ILE A 157 -8.06 -6.49 0.82
N ASP A 158 -7.22 -5.84 1.62
CA ASP A 158 -5.83 -5.53 1.26
C ASP A 158 -5.08 -6.82 0.91
N LYS A 159 -5.19 -7.83 1.79
CA LYS A 159 -4.60 -9.16 1.56
C LYS A 159 -5.12 -9.82 0.29
N ALA A 160 -6.42 -9.81 0.08
CA ALA A 160 -7.03 -10.39 -1.12
C ALA A 160 -6.54 -9.66 -2.38
N PHE A 161 -6.55 -8.33 -2.37
CA PHE A 161 -6.12 -7.48 -3.48
C PHE A 161 -4.66 -7.71 -3.84
N PHE A 162 -3.76 -7.72 -2.85
CA PHE A 162 -2.33 -7.91 -3.07
C PHE A 162 -1.99 -9.28 -3.65
N SER A 163 -2.78 -10.30 -3.29
CA SER A 163 -2.59 -11.68 -3.78
C SER A 163 -2.94 -11.87 -5.26
N LEU A 164 -3.66 -10.93 -5.89
CA LEU A 164 -4.08 -11.06 -7.28
C LEU A 164 -3.01 -10.60 -8.28
N PHE A 165 -1.99 -9.88 -7.81
CA PHE A 165 -0.92 -9.35 -8.67
C PHE A 165 0.06 -10.41 -9.17
N GLU A 166 0.17 -11.55 -8.48
CA GLU A 166 0.97 -12.68 -8.99
C GLU A 166 0.37 -13.31 -10.26
N GLU A 167 -0.95 -13.17 -10.45
CA GLU A 167 -1.68 -13.83 -11.53
C GLU A 167 -2.02 -12.89 -12.70
N GLN A 168 -2.05 -11.57 -12.47
CA GLN A 168 -2.60 -10.59 -13.41
C GLN A 168 -1.83 -9.26 -13.38
N ASP A 169 -1.54 -8.70 -14.55
CA ASP A 169 -0.86 -7.40 -14.68
C ASP A 169 -1.82 -6.21 -14.81
N ASN A 170 -3.07 -6.46 -15.18
CA ASN A 170 -4.07 -5.42 -15.46
C ASN A 170 -4.87 -5.08 -14.20
N VAL A 171 -4.72 -3.84 -13.72
CA VAL A 171 -5.37 -3.36 -12.49
C VAL A 171 -6.89 -3.43 -12.55
N VAL A 172 -7.49 -3.29 -13.73
CA VAL A 172 -8.95 -3.35 -13.91
C VAL A 172 -9.45 -4.78 -13.74
N ASP A 173 -8.72 -5.76 -14.29
CA ASP A 173 -9.06 -7.17 -14.19
C ASP A 173 -8.88 -7.64 -12.74
N ILE A 174 -7.83 -7.18 -12.06
CA ILE A 174 -7.58 -7.42 -10.64
C ILE A 174 -8.73 -6.91 -9.77
N VAL A 175 -9.14 -5.66 -9.95
CA VAL A 175 -10.25 -5.09 -9.16
C VAL A 175 -11.57 -5.79 -9.49
N THR A 176 -11.78 -6.18 -10.75
CA THR A 176 -12.96 -6.97 -11.13
C THR A 176 -12.99 -8.30 -10.36
N GLN A 177 -11.88 -9.04 -10.36
CA GLN A 177 -11.78 -10.31 -9.65
C GLN A 177 -11.87 -10.15 -8.12
N LEU A 178 -11.33 -9.05 -7.58
CA LEU A 178 -11.48 -8.69 -6.17
C LEU A 178 -12.97 -8.53 -5.81
N HIS A 179 -13.72 -7.77 -6.62
CA HIS A 179 -15.16 -7.58 -6.43
C HIS A 179 -15.96 -8.86 -6.61
N GLU A 180 -15.58 -9.75 -7.55
CA GLU A 180 -16.24 -11.05 -7.70
C GLU A 180 -16.07 -11.94 -6.46
N LYS A 181 -14.88 -11.95 -5.86
CA LYS A 181 -14.57 -12.77 -4.67
C LYS A 181 -15.08 -12.15 -3.36
N HIS A 182 -15.06 -10.82 -3.26
CA HIS A 182 -15.28 -10.09 -2.00
C HIS A 182 -16.32 -8.96 -2.08
N PHE A 183 -17.30 -9.09 -2.98
CA PHE A 183 -18.33 -8.08 -3.28
C PHE A 183 -18.86 -7.31 -2.07
N THR A 184 -19.37 -8.01 -1.05
CA THR A 184 -19.99 -7.40 0.13
C THR A 184 -19.02 -6.50 0.90
N LEU A 185 -17.77 -6.93 1.05
CA LEU A 185 -16.76 -6.18 1.79
C LEU A 185 -16.24 -4.99 0.98
N CYS A 186 -16.01 -5.18 -0.33
CA CYS A 186 -15.65 -4.09 -1.23
C CYS A 186 -16.72 -3.00 -1.27
N GLN A 187 -18.01 -3.37 -1.27
CA GLN A 187 -19.11 -2.39 -1.17
C GLN A 187 -19.18 -1.72 0.20
N LEU A 188 -19.02 -2.49 1.29
CA LEU A 188 -19.10 -1.96 2.64
C LEU A 188 -17.99 -0.94 2.94
N LEU A 189 -16.78 -1.23 2.47
CA LEU A 189 -15.61 -0.35 2.64
C LEU A 189 -15.49 0.71 1.54
N ASP A 190 -16.35 0.65 0.52
CA ASP A 190 -16.29 1.48 -0.68
C ASP A 190 -14.88 1.46 -1.31
N PHE A 191 -14.42 0.29 -1.73
CA PHE A 191 -13.10 0.15 -2.38
C PHE A 191 -13.04 1.01 -3.64
N ARG A 192 -11.96 1.78 -3.77
CA ARG A 192 -11.74 2.76 -4.86
C ARG A 192 -10.41 2.51 -5.55
N LEU A 193 -10.43 2.65 -6.86
CA LEU A 193 -9.26 2.61 -7.74
C LEU A 193 -9.29 3.82 -8.65
N TYR A 194 -8.18 4.54 -8.72
CA TYR A 194 -7.92 5.61 -9.69
C TYR A 194 -6.70 5.21 -10.53
N TYR A 195 -6.82 5.23 -11.86
CA TYR A 195 -5.82 4.68 -12.80
C TYR A 195 -5.88 5.36 -14.16
#